data_AF-A0A1P8F8M9-F1
#
_entry.id   AF-A0A1P8F8M9-F1
#
_cell.length_a   1.000
_cell.length_b   1.000
_cell.length_c   1.000
_cell.angle_alpha   90.00
_cell.angle_beta   90.00
_cell.angle_gamma   90.00
#
_symmetry.space_group_name_H-M   'P 1'
#
loop_
_entity.id
_entity.type
_entity.pdbx_description
1 polymer ?
#
loop_
_entity_poly.entity_id
_entity_poly.type
_entity_poly.pdbx_seq_one_letter_code
_entity_poly.pdbx_strand_id
1 'polypeptide(L)' 'MSCYFRHIQEIFKDAGITISTHNKKQIDQAIHEFLGITYKDCPTTLKALKTIMIDKQKRDLLVQELKTAYR' A
#
# COMPACT_ATOMS: atom_id res chain seq x y z
N MET A 1 0.30 -11.72 8.50
CA MET A 1 -0.40 -10.54 9.04
C MET A 1 0.42 -9.32 8.66
N SER A 2 0.04 -8.62 7.59
CA SER A 2 0.76 -7.43 7.12
C SER A 2 0.51 -6.25 8.08
N CYS A 3 1.43 -6.09 9.02
CA CYS A 3 1.33 -5.21 10.20
C CYS A 3 1.12 -3.72 9.88
N TYR A 4 1.42 -3.28 8.66
CA TYR A 4 1.34 -1.88 8.27
C TYR A 4 -0.03 -1.45 7.74
N PHE A 5 -0.93 -2.38 7.41
CA PHE A 5 -2.25 -2.05 6.83
C PHE A 5 -3.08 -1.13 7.73
N ARG A 6 -2.92 -1.24 9.05
CA ARG A 6 -3.58 -0.35 10.02
C ARG A 6 -3.09 1.10 9.93
N HIS A 7 -1.83 1.32 9.56
CA HIS A 7 -1.26 2.66 9.46
C HIS A 7 -1.64 3.35 8.15
N ILE A 8 -1.87 2.59 7.09
CA ILE A 8 -2.14 3.13 5.74
C ILE A 8 -3.63 3.05 5.34
N GLN A 9 -4.54 2.94 6.31
CA GLN A 9 -5.99 2.90 6.06
C GLN A 9 -6.51 4.11 5.27
N GLU A 10 -5.94 5.28 5.52
CA GLU A 10 -6.28 6.52 4.81
C GLU A 10 -5.97 6.42 3.31
N ILE A 11 -4.85 5.80 2.93
CA ILE A 11 -4.47 5.60 1.52
C ILE A 11 -5.48 4.69 0.81
N PHE A 12 -5.91 3.62 1.47
CA PHE A 12 -6.93 2.72 0.91
C PHE A 12 -8.27 3.43 0.76
N LYS A 13 -8.64 4.28 1.73
CA LYS A 13 -9.84 5.09 1.67
C LYS A 13 -9.80 6.09 0.51
N ASP A 14 -8.68 6.77 0.32
CA ASP A 14 -8.46 7.70 -0.81
C ASP A 14 -8.47 6.98 -2.17
N ALA A 15 -8.01 5.72 -2.18
CA ALA A 15 -8.05 4.83 -3.33
C ALA A 15 -9.46 4.26 -3.60
N GLY A 16 -10.41 4.38 -2.66
CA GLY A 16 -11.73 3.75 -2.75
C GLY A 16 -11.70 2.23 -2.54
N ILE A 17 -10.62 1.70 -1.96
CA ILE A 17 -10.41 0.27 -1.76
C ILE A 17 -10.89 -0.13 -0.37
N THR A 18 -11.84 -1.06 -0.33
CA THR A 18 -12.27 -1.68 0.93
C THR A 18 -11.46 -2.95 1.18
N ILE A 19 -10.66 -2.98 2.25
CA ILE A 19 -9.85 -4.16 2.57
C ILE A 19 -10.74 -5.30 3.11
N SER A 20 -10.68 -6.45 2.45
CA SER A 20 -11.32 -7.72 2.82
C SER A 20 -10.28 -8.82 3.00
N THR A 21 -10.65 -9.94 3.61
CA THR A 21 -9.75 -11.10 3.78
C THR A 21 -9.29 -11.69 2.45
N HIS A 22 -10.08 -11.55 1.37
CA HIS A 22 -9.74 -12.04 0.04
C HIS A 22 -8.77 -11.11 -0.71
N ASN A 23 -8.96 -9.79 -0.64
CA ASN A 23 -8.12 -8.86 -1.39
C ASN A 23 -6.83 -8.47 -0.65
N LYS A 24 -6.74 -8.69 0.67
CA LYS A 24 -5.54 -8.35 1.47
C LYS A 24 -4.25 -8.84 0.84
N LYS A 25 -4.23 -10.08 0.34
CA LYS A 25 -3.02 -10.67 -0.26
C LYS A 25 -2.65 -9.98 -1.58
N GLN A 26 -3.62 -9.69 -2.42
CA GLN A 26 -3.41 -9.00 -3.69
C GLN A 26 -2.92 -7.57 -3.47
N ILE A 27 -3.56 -6.83 -2.56
CA ILE A 27 -3.13 -5.47 -2.16
C ILE A 27 -1.71 -5.51 -1.60
N ASP A 28 -1.41 -6.49 -0.74
CA ASP A 28 -0.08 -6.65 -0.16
C ASP A 28 0.97 -6.87 -1.25
N GLN A 29 0.70 -7.75 -2.23
CA GLN A 29 1.58 -7.97 -3.38
C GLN A 29 1.75 -6.71 -4.24
N ALA A 30 0.66 -6.03 -4.58
CA ALA A 30 0.72 -4.80 -5.37
C ALA A 30 1.54 -3.70 -4.69
N ILE A 31 1.44 -3.56 -3.36
CA ILE A 31 2.27 -2.62 -2.60
C ILE A 31 3.75 -3.00 -2.66
N HIS A 32 4.08 -4.29 -2.49
CA HIS A 32 5.48 -4.74 -2.58
C HIS A 32 6.04 -4.53 -3.99
N GLU A 33 5.27 -4.83 -5.03
CA GLU A 33 5.65 -4.61 -6.43
C GLU A 33 5.84 -3.13 -6.75
N PHE A 34 4.91 -2.26 -6.35
CA PHE A 34 5.02 -0.82 -6.54
C PHE A 34 6.26 -0.22 -5.85
N LEU A 35 6.57 -0.70 -4.65
CA LEU A 35 7.76 -0.27 -3.92
C LEU A 35 9.05 -0.90 -4.44
N GLY A 36 8.96 -1.88 -5.34
CA GLY A 36 10.11 -2.67 -5.80
C GLY A 36 10.75 -3.49 -4.69
N ILE A 37 9.99 -3.86 -3.65
CA ILE A 37 10.48 -4.58 -2.47
C ILE A 37 10.13 -6.05 -2.61
N THR A 38 11.07 -6.92 -2.24
CA THR A 38 10.84 -8.37 -2.23
C THR A 38 9.61 -8.74 -1.39
N TYR A 39 8.70 -9.52 -1.97
CA TYR A 39 7.49 -9.97 -1.31
C TYR A 39 7.79 -10.64 0.05
N LYS A 40 7.06 -10.25 1.10
CA LYS A 40 7.23 -10.61 2.53
C LYS A 40 8.30 -9.83 3.30
N ASP A 41 8.99 -8.87 2.71
CA ASP A 41 9.88 -7.97 3.45
C ASP A 41 9.11 -6.80 4.12
N CYS A 42 8.36 -7.16 5.17
CA CYS A 42 7.53 -6.21 5.92
C CYS A 42 8.31 -5.03 6.54
N PRO A 43 9.51 -5.20 7.13
CA PRO A 43 10.28 -4.09 7.71
C PRO A 43 10.67 -3.03 6.67
N THR A 44 11.15 -3.46 5.50
CA THR A 44 11.55 -2.56 4.42
C THR A 44 10.34 -1.84 3.84
N THR A 45 9.24 -2.58 3.62
CA THR A 45 7.96 -2.03 3.15
C THR A 45 7.42 -0.98 4.11
N LEU A 46 7.45 -1.22 5.43
CA LEU A 46 6.99 -0.24 6.42
C LEU A 46 7.87 1.02 6.44
N LYS A 47 9.20 0.88 6.27
CA LYS A 47 10.10 2.03 6.22
C LYS A 47 9.83 2.90 4.99
N ALA A 48 9.66 2.29 3.82
CA ALA A 48 9.31 2.98 2.59
C ALA A 48 7.93 3.67 2.70
N LEU A 49 6.92 2.95 3.22
CA LEU A 49 5.58 3.51 3.44
C LEU A 49 5.62 4.72 4.38
N LYS A 50 6.39 4.69 5.47
CA LYS A 50 6.52 5.87 6.35
C LYS A 50 7.07 7.09 5.61
N THR A 51 8.07 6.91 4.74
CA THR A 51 8.59 8.00 3.91
C THR A 51 7.52 8.52 2.94
N ILE A 52 6.73 7.63 2.35
CA ILE A 52 5.62 7.97 1.45
C ILE A 52 4.49 8.70 2.19
N MET A 53 4.21 8.33 3.44
CA MET A 53 3.17 9.00 4.23
C MET A 53 3.54 10.45 4.59
N ILE A 54 4.83 10.76 4.71
CA ILE A 54 5.32 12.12 4.94
C ILE A 54 5.33 12.91 3.61
N ASP A 55 5.65 12.25 2.51
CA ASP A 55 5.75 12.84 1.18
C ASP A 55 4.40 12.81 0.45
N LYS A 56 3.70 13.94 0.44
CA LYS A 56 2.38 14.06 -0.18
C LYS A 56 2.37 13.63 -1.66
N GLN A 57 3.42 13.94 -2.44
CA GLN A 57 3.46 13.55 -3.85
C GLN A 57 3.54 12.04 -4.00
N LYS A 58 4.37 11.37 -3.21
CA LYS A 58 4.48 9.91 -3.26
C LYS A 58 3.22 9.22 -2.76
N ARG A 59 2.54 9.80 -1.76
CA ARG A 59 1.24 9.30 -1.30
C ARG A 59 0.23 9.32 -2.45
N ASP A 60 0.12 10.45 -3.16
CA ASP A 60 -0.80 10.58 -4.29
C ASP A 60 -0.47 9.59 -5.41
N LEU A 61 0.82 9.36 -5.71
CA LEU A 61 1.26 8.34 -6.66
C LEU A 61 0.81 6.93 -6.26
N LEU A 62 1.00 6.56 -4.99
CA LEU A 62 0.58 5.26 -4.47
C LEU A 62 -0.95 5.09 -4.55
N VAL A 63 -1.73 6.14 -4.26
CA VAL A 63 -3.19 6.13 -4.39
C VAL A 63 -3.61 5.93 -5.85
N GLN A 64 -2.95 6.62 -6.80
CA GLN A 64 -3.24 6.48 -8.23
C GLN A 64 -2.90 5.08 -8.75
N GLU A 65 -1.78 4.51 -8.32
CA GLU A 65 -1.40 3.15 -8.70
C GLU A 65 -2.41 2.14 -8.18
N LEU A 66 -2.78 2.25 -6.90
CA LEU A 66 -3.79 1.39 -6.29
C LEU A 66 -5.16 1.53 -6.98
N LYS A 67 -5.55 2.75 -7.37
CA LYS A 67 -6.77 2.97 -8.17
C LYS A 67 -6.69 2.29 -9.53
N THR A 68 -5.55 2.35 -10.21
CA THR A 68 -5.36 1.77 -11.54
C THR A 68 -5.34 0.24 -11.49
N ALA A 69 -4.68 -0.33 -10.47
CA ALA A 69 -4.62 -1.76 -10.25
C ALA A 69 -5.97 -2.39 -9.85
N TYR A 70 -6.91 -1.59 -9.32
CA TYR A 70 -8.24 -2.02 -8.87
C TYR A 70 -9.41 -1.41 -9.68
N ARG A 71 -9.16 -0.83 -10.85
CA ARG A 71 -10.19 -0.32 -11.77
C ARG A 71 -10.76 -1.42 -12.67
#